data_AF-M1EC45-F1
#
_entry.id   AF-M1EC45-F1
#
_cell.length_a   1.000
_cell.length_b   1.000
_cell.length_c   1.000
_cell.angle_alpha   90.00
_cell.angle_beta   90.00
_cell.angle_gamma   90.00
#
_symmetry.space_group_name_H-M   'P 1'
#
loop_
_entity.id
_entity.type
_entity.pdbx_description
1 polymer ?
#
loop_
_entity_poly.entity_id
_entity_poly.type
_entity_poly.pdbx_seq_one_letter_code
_entity_poly.pdbx_strand_id
1 'polypeptide(L)'
;VYCGIYDNALDNDNYNLAKGFNYHQGPEWLWPVGDFLRAKLYFSKLMGPEANAKTVFLVKNILSRHYVHLERSPWKGLPELTNENGQYCPFSCETQAWSIATVLETLYD
;
A
#
# COMPACT_ATOMS: atom_id res chain seq x y z
N VAL A 1 -5.79 10.67 -15.36
CA VAL A 1 -7.13 10.72 -14.74
C VAL A 1 -7.12 9.68 -13.63
N TYR A 2 -7.67 9.98 -12.44
CA TYR A 2 -7.73 9.00 -11.35
C TYR A 2 -8.86 7.99 -11.58
N CYS A 3 -8.53 6.70 -11.45
CA CYS A 3 -9.41 5.54 -11.62
C CYS A 3 -9.00 4.43 -10.63
N GLY A 4 -9.58 4.42 -9.42
CA GLY A 4 -9.14 3.56 -8.31
C GLY A 4 -9.59 2.10 -8.32
N ILE A 5 -10.52 1.71 -9.20
CA ILE A 5 -11.03 0.32 -9.29
C ILE A 5 -10.37 -0.42 -10.45
N TYR A 6 -9.45 -1.33 -10.16
CA TYR A 6 -8.78 -2.18 -11.15
C TYR A 6 -9.60 -3.43 -11.46
N ASP A 7 -9.95 -3.59 -12.74
CA ASP A 7 -10.56 -4.80 -13.30
C ASP A 7 -9.83 -5.17 -14.60
N ASN A 8 -9.03 -6.24 -14.55
CA ASN A 8 -8.23 -6.69 -15.69
C ASN A 8 -9.09 -7.37 -16.77
N ALA A 9 -10.29 -7.83 -16.42
CA ALA A 9 -11.20 -8.51 -17.33
C ALA A 9 -12.17 -7.54 -18.02
N LEU A 10 -12.24 -6.28 -17.58
CA LEU A 10 -13.19 -5.28 -18.09
C LEU A 10 -13.02 -5.05 -19.59
N ASP A 11 -14.00 -5.52 -20.37
CA ASP A 11 -14.02 -5.41 -21.83
C ASP A 11 -15.08 -4.39 -22.25
N ASN A 12 -14.67 -3.12 -22.35
CA ASN A 12 -15.54 -2.03 -22.77
C ASN A 12 -14.76 -0.94 -23.53
N ASP A 13 -15.47 0.08 -24.00
CA ASP A 13 -14.88 1.17 -24.79
C ASP A 13 -14.29 2.31 -23.92
N ASN A 14 -14.28 2.16 -22.59
CA ASN A 14 -13.71 3.19 -21.72
C ASN A 14 -12.19 3.05 -21.69
N TYR A 15 -11.51 3.86 -22.51
CA TYR A 15 -10.06 3.93 -22.62
C TYR A 15 -9.32 3.94 -21.28
N ASN A 16 -9.86 4.60 -20.24
CA ASN A 16 -9.17 4.71 -18.96
C ASN A 16 -9.19 3.42 -18.13
N LEU A 17 -10.09 2.47 -18.43
CA LEU A 17 -10.33 1.27 -17.60
C LEU A 17 -10.18 -0.04 -18.37
N ALA A 18 -10.47 -0.04 -19.68
CA ALA A 18 -10.54 -1.24 -20.50
C ALA A 18 -9.26 -2.09 -20.37
N LYS A 19 -9.44 -3.39 -20.16
CA LYS A 19 -8.36 -4.38 -19.99
C LYS A 19 -7.31 -3.96 -18.96
N GLY A 20 -7.76 -3.31 -17.88
CA GLY A 20 -6.88 -2.94 -16.77
C GLY A 20 -5.96 -1.76 -17.06
N PHE A 21 -6.29 -0.89 -18.02
CA PHE A 21 -5.46 0.29 -18.35
C PHE A 21 -5.13 1.15 -17.12
N ASN A 22 -6.00 1.18 -16.11
CA ASN A 22 -5.81 1.92 -14.87
C ASN A 22 -4.91 1.26 -13.82
N TYR A 23 -4.21 0.16 -14.11
CA TYR A 23 -3.36 -0.56 -13.14
C TYR A 23 -2.42 0.34 -12.32
N HIS A 24 -1.96 1.44 -12.92
CA HIS A 24 -1.12 2.47 -12.28
C HIS A 24 -1.76 3.87 -12.23
N GLN A 25 -3.09 3.97 -12.34
CA GLN A 25 -3.82 5.25 -12.42
C GLN A 25 -4.83 5.44 -11.28
N GLY A 26 -4.57 4.88 -10.09
CA GLY A 26 -5.47 5.02 -8.95
C GLY A 26 -5.47 3.85 -7.97
N PRO A 27 -5.32 2.58 -8.40
CA PRO A 27 -5.22 1.47 -7.47
C PRO A 27 -4.07 1.69 -6.48
N GLU A 28 -4.28 1.23 -5.26
CA GLU A 28 -3.44 1.53 -4.11
C GLU A 28 -2.38 0.45 -3.98
N TRP A 29 -1.22 0.70 -4.57
CA TRP A 29 -0.06 -0.19 -4.49
C TRP A 29 0.51 -0.20 -3.08
N LEU A 30 0.90 -1.39 -2.59
CA LEU A 30 1.32 -1.54 -1.21
C LEU A 30 2.82 -1.33 -1.00
N TRP A 31 3.69 -1.74 -1.94
CA TRP A 31 5.14 -1.54 -1.79
C TRP A 31 5.57 -0.07 -1.58
N PRO A 32 4.97 0.95 -2.25
CA PRO A 32 5.37 2.34 -2.05
C PRO A 32 5.04 2.86 -0.64
N VAL A 33 4.13 2.20 0.08
CA VAL A 33 3.81 2.56 1.47
C VAL A 33 5.05 2.44 2.35
N GLY A 34 5.83 1.36 2.20
CA GLY A 34 7.05 1.19 2.97
C GLY A 34 8.07 2.30 2.71
N ASP A 35 8.43 2.56 1.46
CA ASP A 35 9.35 3.65 1.09
C ASP A 35 8.87 5.02 1.58
N PHE A 36 7.56 5.29 1.47
CA PHE A 36 6.96 6.50 1.98
C PHE A 36 7.12 6.66 3.50
N LEU A 37 6.89 5.58 4.27
CA LEU A 37 7.02 5.60 5.73
C LEU A 37 8.49 5.72 6.17
N ARG A 38 9.41 5.04 5.48
CA ARG A 38 10.86 5.18 5.70
C ARG A 38 11.31 6.63 5.49
N ALA A 39 10.89 7.25 4.39
CA ALA A 39 11.17 8.66 4.12
C ALA A 39 10.59 9.56 5.22
N LYS A 40 9.36 9.32 5.67
CA LYS A 40 8.74 10.07 6.78
C LYS A 40 9.58 9.98 8.05
N LEU A 41 10.02 8.78 8.44
CA LEU A 41 10.88 8.57 9.61
C LEU A 41 12.23 9.28 9.47
N TYR A 42 12.86 9.19 8.30
CA TYR A 42 14.13 9.84 8.04
C TYR A 42 14.04 11.37 8.20
N PHE A 43 13.11 11.99 7.47
CA PHE A 43 12.96 13.45 7.53
C PHE A 43 12.44 13.94 8.88
N SER A 44 11.62 13.16 9.60
CA SER A 44 11.17 13.56 10.93
C SER A 44 12.29 13.62 11.96
N LYS A 45 13.32 12.75 11.85
CA LYS A 45 14.53 12.83 12.69
C LYS A 45 15.25 14.16 12.49
N LEU A 46 15.30 14.68 11.25
CA LEU A 46 15.92 15.97 10.91
C LEU A 46 15.12 17.19 11.38
N MET A 47 13.80 17.04 11.56
CA MET A 47 12.90 18.11 12.00
C MET A 47 12.85 18.27 13.53
N GLY A 48 13.50 17.38 14.28
CA GLY A 48 13.57 17.42 15.73
C GLY A 48 12.67 16.42 16.46
N PRO A 49 12.83 16.30 17.79
CA PRO A 49 12.28 15.19 18.56
C PRO A 49 10.74 15.14 18.60
N GLU A 50 10.06 16.29 18.60
CA GLU A 50 8.60 16.34 18.60
C GLU A 50 8.01 15.83 17.28
N ALA A 51 8.55 16.29 16.14
CA ALA A 51 8.15 15.82 14.82
C ALA A 51 8.41 14.32 14.66
N ASN A 52 9.57 13.85 15.13
CA ASN A 52 9.92 12.44 15.13
C ASN A 52 8.94 11.59 15.94
N ALA A 53 8.58 12.01 17.16
CA ALA A 53 7.64 11.28 18.00
C ALA A 53 6.24 11.17 17.34
N LYS A 54 5.75 12.25 16.73
CA LYS A 54 4.48 12.26 15.97
C LYS A 54 4.53 11.32 14.76
N THR A 55 5.64 11.33 14.01
CA THR A 55 5.81 10.44 12.86
C THR A 55 5.88 8.98 13.28
N VAL A 56 6.61 8.63 14.35
CA VAL A 56 6.64 7.25 14.86
C VAL A 56 5.24 6.77 15.23
N PHE A 57 4.43 7.61 15.87
CA PHE A 57 3.04 7.28 16.18
C PHE A 57 2.20 7.06 14.90
N LEU A 58 2.34 7.94 13.90
CA LEU A 58 1.69 7.78 12.60
C LEU A 58 2.06 6.45 11.93
N VAL A 59 3.35 6.13 11.85
CA VAL A 59 3.86 4.89 11.23
C VAL A 59 3.27 3.67 11.92
N LYS A 60 3.28 3.62 13.26
CA LYS A 60 2.67 2.53 14.03
C LYS A 60 1.19 2.37 13.72
N ASN A 61 0.44 3.46 13.60
CA ASN A 61 -0.99 3.42 13.26
C ASN A 61 -1.25 2.93 11.84
N ILE A 62 -0.37 3.22 10.88
CA ILE A 62 -0.50 2.74 9.51
C ILE A 62 -0.16 1.24 9.46
N LEU A 63 0.96 0.84 10.07
CA LEU A 63 1.42 -0.57 10.07
C LEU A 63 0.49 -1.49 10.87
N SER A 64 -0.24 -1.00 11.88
CA SER A 64 -1.21 -1.81 12.61
C SER A 64 -2.33 -2.36 11.71
N ARG A 65 -2.71 -1.63 10.64
CA ARG A 65 -3.70 -2.10 9.66
C ARG A 65 -3.15 -3.26 8.82
N HIS A 66 -1.86 -3.20 8.47
CA HIS A 66 -1.17 -4.25 7.74
C HIS A 66 -1.07 -5.53 8.61
N TYR A 67 -0.78 -5.36 9.90
CA TYR A 67 -0.81 -6.46 10.88
C TYR A 67 -2.20 -7.11 10.98
N VAL A 68 -3.27 -6.31 11.07
CA VAL A 68 -4.65 -6.83 11.09
C VAL A 68 -4.98 -7.60 9.80
N HIS A 69 -4.52 -7.14 8.64
CA HIS A 69 -4.68 -7.86 7.38
C HIS A 69 -3.93 -9.20 7.40
N LEU A 70 -2.66 -9.21 7.79
CA LEU A 70 -1.85 -10.43 7.92
C LEU A 70 -2.50 -11.48 8.82
N GLU A 71 -3.08 -11.05 9.95
CA GLU A 71 -3.77 -11.94 10.88
C GLU A 71 -5.00 -12.59 10.26
N ARG A 72 -5.77 -11.83 9.47
CA ARG A 72 -7.05 -12.26 8.87
C ARG A 72 -6.89 -12.99 7.54
N SER A 73 -5.83 -12.68 6.78
CA SER A 73 -5.60 -13.26 5.46
C SER A 73 -5.24 -14.74 5.57
N PRO A 74 -5.85 -15.63 4.76
CA PRO A 74 -5.49 -17.05 4.73
C PRO A 74 -4.06 -17.26 4.21
N TRP A 75 -3.53 -16.31 3.45
CA TRP A 75 -2.19 -16.37 2.85
C TRP A 75 -1.08 -15.95 3.82
N LYS A 76 -1.44 -15.31 4.94
CA LYS A 76 -0.47 -14.73 5.89
C LYS A 76 0.55 -13.80 5.21
N GLY A 77 0.11 -13.13 4.16
CA GLY A 77 0.89 -12.16 3.41
C GLY A 77 0.13 -10.85 3.20
N LEU A 78 0.80 -9.93 2.53
CA LEU A 78 0.26 -8.63 2.16
C LEU A 78 0.06 -8.57 0.63
N PRO A 79 -1.06 -8.00 0.16
CA PRO A 79 -1.37 -8.00 -1.26
C PRO A 79 -0.42 -7.09 -2.04
N GLU A 80 -0.40 -7.28 -3.35
CA GLU A 80 0.28 -6.39 -4.29
C GLU A 80 -0.33 -4.98 -4.29
N LEU A 81 -1.66 -4.92 -4.38
CA LEU A 81 -2.42 -3.68 -4.42
C LEU A 81 -3.84 -3.86 -3.88
N THR A 82 -4.47 -2.77 -3.50
CA THR A 82 -5.91 -2.69 -3.23
C THR A 82 -6.60 -1.79 -4.24
N ASN A 83 -7.91 -1.96 -4.39
CA ASN A 83 -8.74 -0.93 -5.01
C ASN A 83 -8.84 0.27 -4.05
N GLU A 84 -9.51 1.34 -4.50
CA GLU A 84 -9.68 2.57 -3.73
C GLU A 84 -10.11 2.33 -2.27
N ASN A 85 -9.54 3.12 -1.35
CA ASN A 85 -9.82 3.09 0.08
C ASN A 85 -9.58 1.73 0.74
N GLY A 86 -8.57 0.98 0.28
CA GLY A 86 -8.22 -0.33 0.81
C GLY A 86 -9.19 -1.45 0.44
N GLN A 87 -10.04 -1.24 -0.57
CA GLN A 87 -10.98 -2.28 -1.02
C GLN A 87 -10.24 -3.48 -1.62
N TYR A 88 -10.79 -4.67 -1.40
CA TYR A 88 -10.23 -5.90 -1.98
C TYR A 88 -10.21 -5.82 -3.51
N CYS A 89 -9.08 -6.20 -4.11
CA CYS A 89 -8.92 -6.30 -5.56
C CYS A 89 -8.75 -7.78 -5.94
N PRO A 90 -9.70 -8.40 -6.66
CA PRO A 90 -9.63 -9.82 -7.02
C PRO A 90 -8.54 -10.14 -8.05
N PHE A 91 -7.97 -9.12 -8.71
CA PHE A 91 -6.88 -9.27 -9.67
C PHE A 91 -5.50 -8.98 -9.06
N SER A 92 -5.45 -8.58 -7.78
CA SER A 92 -4.19 -8.41 -7.06
C SER A 92 -3.62 -9.77 -6.65
N CYS A 93 -2.30 -9.92 -6.72
CA CYS A 93 -1.65 -10.98 -5.96
C CYS A 93 -1.93 -10.82 -4.46
N GLU A 94 -2.34 -11.89 -3.78
CA GLU A 94 -2.71 -11.89 -2.35
C GLU A 94 -1.50 -11.85 -1.41
N THR A 95 -0.33 -12.21 -1.91
CA THR A 95 0.93 -12.19 -1.16
C THR A 95 2.07 -11.82 -2.09
N GLN A 96 2.55 -10.59 -1.96
CA GLN A 96 3.56 -10.06 -2.85
C GLN A 96 4.84 -9.71 -2.11
N ALA A 97 5.96 -10.20 -2.63
CA ALA A 97 7.26 -10.13 -1.95
C ALA A 97 7.70 -8.69 -1.68
N TRP A 98 7.52 -7.79 -2.67
CA TRP A 98 7.88 -6.38 -2.48
C TRP A 98 7.03 -5.68 -1.42
N SER A 99 5.79 -6.11 -1.20
CA SER A 99 4.86 -5.42 -0.31
C SER A 99 5.26 -5.64 1.14
N ILE A 100 5.61 -6.89 1.48
CA ILE A 100 6.09 -7.22 2.83
C ILE A 100 7.53 -6.74 3.04
N ALA A 101 8.39 -6.78 2.01
CA ALA A 101 9.78 -6.35 2.13
C ALA A 101 9.89 -4.88 2.55
N THR A 102 9.17 -3.96 1.89
CA THR A 102 9.28 -2.53 2.23
C THR A 102 8.65 -2.19 3.59
N VAL A 103 7.68 -2.97 4.05
CA VAL A 103 7.17 -2.89 5.44
C VAL A 103 8.22 -3.34 6.45
N LEU A 104 8.93 -4.44 6.18
CA LEU A 104 10.02 -4.91 7.04
C LEU A 104 11.16 -3.89 7.12
N GLU A 105 11.51 -3.26 5.99
CA GLU A 105 12.50 -2.17 6.00
C GLU A 105 12.05 -0.97 6.84
N THR A 106 10.76 -0.62 6.82
CA THR A 106 10.20 0.43 7.70
C THR A 106 10.34 0.07 9.18
N LEU A 107 10.18 -1.21 9.55
CA LEU A 107 10.32 -1.67 10.93
C LEU A 107 11.79 -1.73 11.38
N TYR A 108 12.72 -1.81 10.43
CA TYR A 108 14.16 -1.83 10.70
C TYR A 108 14.74 -0.44 10.98
N ASP A 109 14.19 0.61 10.36
CA ASP A 109 14.63 2.02 10.46
C ASP A 109 14.23 2.75 11.77
#